data_AF-X1ML74-F1
#
_entry.id   AF-X1ML74-F1
#
_cell.length_a   1.000
_cell.length_b   1.000
_cell.length_c   1.000
_cell.angle_alpha   90.00
_cell.angle_beta   90.00
_cell.angle_gamma   90.00
#
_symmetry.space_group_name_H-M   'P 1'
#
loop_
_entity.id
_entity.type
_entity.pdbx_description
1 polymer ?
#
loop_
_entity_poly.entity_id
_entity_poly.type
_entity_poly.pdbx_seq_one_letter_code
_entity_poly.pdbx_strand_id
1 'polypeptide(L)'
;DNSVFDYRSIKRQIGYLVKAGYKPKDIAVFMLYNYDIPYQDMLRKVNYCGKLGVQVSDCRYRPLDSVGDNYNPQKFKSGQTKVDYHIHMKSGWTDQKIRDFRRRIREHNIWIRYAKDKGLPYDKRMEKWSSIHNTFKFFHMGRPPQLEIIEKSPTWSLRLKMMNRVKNYYRKHNLNSLDFSNFTKKRIDEELKKILDKIDLPLFNTNYSPHEANL
;
A
#
# COMPACT_ATOMS: atom_id res chain seq x y z
N ASP A 1 15.04 -5.75 18.96
CA ASP A 1 14.85 -4.51 18.18
C ASP A 1 15.52 -3.36 18.92
N ASN A 2 16.10 -2.41 18.19
CA ASN A 2 16.83 -1.29 18.79
C ASN A 2 15.91 -0.41 19.65
N SER A 3 16.39 0.11 20.76
CA SER A 3 15.63 0.95 21.68
C SER A 3 15.26 2.31 21.05
N VAL A 4 14.42 3.11 21.71
CA VAL A 4 14.17 4.50 21.27
C VAL A 4 15.46 5.34 21.32
N PHE A 5 16.43 4.98 22.18
CA PHE A 5 17.68 5.71 22.38
C PHE A 5 18.67 5.59 21.20
N ASP A 6 18.46 4.62 20.32
CA ASP A 6 19.30 4.41 19.13
C ASP A 6 19.09 5.48 18.04
N TYR A 7 18.20 6.45 18.29
CA TYR A 7 17.90 7.57 17.39
C TYR A 7 19.15 8.32 16.92
N ARG A 8 20.18 8.45 17.76
CA ARG A 8 21.44 9.12 17.39
C ARG A 8 22.19 8.36 16.31
N SER A 9 22.28 7.03 16.46
CA SER A 9 22.92 6.15 15.47
C SER A 9 22.14 6.17 14.16
N ILE A 10 20.81 6.06 14.23
CA ILE A 10 19.92 6.08 13.07
C ILE A 10 20.04 7.43 12.31
N LYS A 11 20.03 8.56 13.02
CA LYS A 11 20.22 9.89 12.42
C LYS A 11 21.55 9.99 11.68
N ARG A 12 22.63 9.47 12.27
CA ARG A 12 23.96 9.48 11.65
C ARG A 12 23.98 8.64 10.36
N GLN A 13 23.39 7.44 10.38
CA GLN A 13 23.29 6.57 9.21
C GLN A 13 22.46 7.21 8.08
N ILE A 14 21.31 7.79 8.41
CA ILE A 14 20.51 8.58 7.45
C ILE A 14 21.33 9.74 6.89
N GLY A 15 22.14 10.41 7.73
CA GLY A 15 23.04 11.46 7.31
C GLY A 15 24.06 11.02 6.25
N TYR A 16 24.59 9.79 6.33
CA TYR A 16 25.48 9.26 5.30
C TYR A 16 24.77 9.06 3.97
N LEU A 17 23.55 8.53 3.99
CA LEU A 17 22.75 8.36 2.77
C LEU A 17 22.41 9.71 2.12
N VAL A 18 22.02 10.70 2.93
CA VAL A 18 21.74 12.05 2.42
C VAL A 18 22.99 12.69 1.83
N LYS A 19 24.15 12.55 2.48
CA LYS A 19 25.44 13.02 1.93
C LYS A 19 25.81 12.33 0.62
N ALA A 20 25.43 11.08 0.44
CA ALA A 20 25.61 10.34 -0.81
C ALA A 20 24.59 10.71 -1.91
N GLY A 21 23.68 11.66 -1.66
CA GLY A 21 22.73 12.17 -2.65
C GLY A 21 21.33 11.55 -2.61
N TYR A 22 21.05 10.64 -1.67
CA TYR A 22 19.70 10.11 -1.49
C TYR A 22 18.78 11.17 -0.89
N LYS A 23 17.59 11.36 -1.48
CA LYS A 23 16.58 12.25 -0.92
C LYS A 23 16.01 11.62 0.36
N PRO A 24 15.83 12.37 1.46
CA PRO A 24 15.27 11.82 2.71
C PRO A 24 13.97 11.05 2.52
N LYS A 25 13.06 11.58 1.69
CA LYS A 25 11.78 10.94 1.40
C LYS A 25 11.87 9.60 0.67
N ASP A 26 13.02 9.28 0.08
CA ASP A 26 13.27 8.01 -0.61
C ASP A 26 14.00 6.99 0.30
N ILE A 27 14.41 7.39 1.50
CA ILE A 27 14.99 6.52 2.53
C ILE A 27 13.87 5.97 3.41
N ALA A 28 13.95 4.68 3.76
CA ALA A 28 13.03 4.04 4.69
C ALA A 28 13.76 3.42 5.88
N VAL A 29 13.25 3.65 7.09
CA VAL A 29 13.72 2.98 8.31
C VAL A 29 12.89 1.72 8.53
N PHE A 30 13.54 0.57 8.63
CA PHE A 30 12.86 -0.68 8.94
C PHE A 30 12.45 -0.75 10.42
N MET A 31 11.20 -1.14 10.68
CA MET A 31 10.64 -1.23 12.03
C MET A 31 9.91 -2.56 12.22
N LEU A 32 10.36 -3.35 13.19
CA LEU A 32 9.61 -4.49 13.71
C LEU A 32 8.64 -4.00 14.78
N TYR A 33 7.34 -4.26 14.61
CA TYR A 33 6.30 -3.94 15.59
C TYR A 33 5.61 -5.22 16.09
N ASN A 34 4.70 -5.11 17.07
CA ASN A 34 4.07 -6.29 17.70
C ASN A 34 5.11 -7.18 18.40
N TYR A 35 6.11 -6.59 19.03
CA TYR A 35 7.22 -7.28 19.69
C TYR A 35 7.46 -6.68 21.09
N ASP A 36 8.67 -6.80 21.63
CA ASP A 36 9.05 -6.35 22.96
C ASP A 36 8.90 -4.83 23.16
N ILE A 37 9.04 -4.02 22.10
CA ILE A 37 8.87 -2.57 22.21
C ILE A 37 7.38 -2.21 22.27
N PRO A 38 6.94 -1.46 23.30
CA PRO A 38 5.54 -1.03 23.43
C PRO A 38 5.10 -0.10 22.30
N TYR A 39 3.80 -0.15 22.00
CA TYR A 39 3.15 0.67 20.98
C TYR A 39 3.51 2.18 21.07
N GLN A 40 3.54 2.77 22.28
CA GLN A 40 3.83 4.20 22.45
C GLN A 40 5.26 4.56 22.04
N ASP A 41 6.22 3.68 22.34
CA ASP A 41 7.62 3.88 21.95
C ASP A 41 7.82 3.72 20.44
N MET A 42 7.07 2.81 19.82
CA MET A 42 7.03 2.72 18.36
C MET A 42 6.50 4.01 17.72
N LEU A 43 5.45 4.62 18.27
CA LEU A 43 4.97 5.92 17.78
C LEU A 43 6.01 7.04 17.93
N ARG A 44 6.77 7.06 19.04
CA ARG A 44 7.87 8.02 19.22
C ARG A 44 8.93 7.87 18.13
N LYS A 45 9.26 6.63 17.75
CA LYS A 45 10.19 6.35 16.65
C LYS A 45 9.64 6.83 15.29
N VAL A 46 8.35 6.64 15.04
CA VAL A 46 7.69 7.15 13.81
C VAL A 46 7.75 8.67 13.76
N ASN A 47 7.43 9.35 14.86
CA ASN A 47 7.55 10.80 14.96
C ASN A 47 8.98 11.28 14.70
N TYR A 48 9.98 10.55 15.21
CA TYR A 48 11.38 10.84 14.94
C TYR A 48 11.74 10.71 13.45
N CYS A 49 11.27 9.65 12.78
CA CYS A 49 11.39 9.50 11.33
C CYS A 49 10.71 10.66 10.59
N GLY A 50 9.57 11.12 11.10
CA GLY A 50 8.85 12.31 10.64
C GLY A 50 9.71 13.57 10.69
N LYS A 51 10.45 13.80 11.77
CA LYS A 51 11.38 14.92 11.88
C LYS A 51 12.52 14.83 10.86
N LEU A 52 13.04 13.63 10.63
CA LEU A 52 14.11 13.38 9.64
C LEU A 52 13.62 13.35 8.19
N GLY A 53 12.32 13.30 7.95
CA GLY A 53 11.74 13.29 6.60
C GLY A 53 11.89 11.97 5.86
N VAL A 54 12.07 10.88 6.60
CA VAL A 54 12.25 9.53 6.06
C VAL A 54 10.97 8.70 6.21
N GLN A 55 10.79 7.75 5.30
CA GLN A 55 9.71 6.77 5.36
C GLN A 55 9.99 5.69 6.42
N VAL A 56 8.99 4.89 6.73
CA VAL A 56 9.09 3.71 7.58
C VAL A 56 8.64 2.48 6.80
N SER A 57 9.44 1.42 6.80
CA SER A 57 9.05 0.10 6.33
C SER A 57 8.72 -0.76 7.56
N ASP A 58 7.44 -1.04 7.79
CA ASP A 58 7.00 -1.82 8.96
C ASP A 58 6.88 -3.33 8.65
N CYS A 59 7.23 -4.15 9.64
CA CYS A 59 7.01 -5.58 9.63
C CYS A 59 6.41 -6.01 10.98
N ARG A 60 5.39 -6.88 10.94
CA ARG A 60 4.80 -7.46 12.15
C ARG A 60 5.67 -8.60 12.64
N TYR A 61 6.05 -8.57 13.90
CA TYR A 61 6.63 -9.75 14.52
C TYR A 61 5.62 -10.90 14.55
N ARG A 62 6.12 -12.05 14.09
CA ARG A 62 5.48 -13.36 14.15
C ARG A 62 6.55 -14.35 14.64
N PRO A 63 6.27 -15.14 15.68
CA PRO A 63 7.18 -16.17 16.17
C PRO A 63 7.60 -17.14 15.08
N LEU A 64 8.83 -17.64 15.14
CA LEU A 64 9.39 -18.52 14.10
C LEU A 64 8.73 -19.91 14.10
N ASP A 65 8.23 -20.36 15.24
CA ASP A 65 7.49 -21.59 15.46
C ASP A 65 5.99 -21.49 15.07
N SER A 66 5.54 -20.30 14.66
CA SER A 66 4.16 -20.09 14.20
C SER A 66 3.93 -20.78 12.85
N VAL A 67 3.01 -21.75 12.83
CA VAL A 67 2.61 -22.50 11.61
C VAL A 67 1.53 -21.80 10.78
N GLY A 68 0.90 -20.75 11.32
CA GLY A 68 -0.17 -20.02 10.65
C GLY A 68 -0.29 -18.59 11.17
N ASP A 69 -0.74 -17.68 10.31
CA ASP A 69 -0.79 -16.25 10.63
C ASP A 69 -2.15 -15.61 10.43
N ASN A 70 -3.07 -16.17 9.61
CA ASN A 70 -4.44 -15.72 9.24
C ASN A 70 -4.80 -14.22 9.35
N TYR A 71 -3.82 -13.34 9.32
CA TYR A 71 -3.95 -11.92 9.57
C TYR A 71 -4.50 -11.27 8.31
N ASN A 72 -5.67 -10.68 8.44
CA ASN A 72 -6.37 -10.00 7.36
C ASN A 72 -6.56 -8.51 7.68
N PRO A 73 -5.83 -7.61 7.01
CA PRO A 73 -5.97 -6.17 7.22
C PRO A 73 -7.34 -5.61 6.81
N GLN A 74 -8.15 -6.37 6.06
CA GLN A 74 -9.49 -5.95 5.62
C GLN A 74 -10.56 -6.18 6.70
N LYS A 75 -10.31 -7.01 7.71
CA LYS A 75 -11.21 -7.29 8.84
C LYS A 75 -11.21 -6.16 9.89
N PHE A 76 -11.17 -4.90 9.45
CA PHE A 76 -11.06 -3.76 10.37
C PHE A 76 -12.33 -3.58 11.22
N LYS A 77 -13.52 -3.81 10.63
CA LYS A 77 -14.82 -3.63 11.30
C LYS A 77 -15.08 -4.71 12.35
N SER A 78 -14.75 -5.96 12.00
CA SER A 78 -15.04 -7.12 12.85
C SER A 78 -14.03 -7.34 13.97
N GLY A 79 -12.83 -6.76 13.87
CA GLY A 79 -11.76 -7.16 14.78
C GLY A 79 -11.09 -8.45 14.34
N GLN A 80 -9.94 -8.71 14.94
CA GLN A 80 -9.25 -9.99 14.95
C GLN A 80 -8.67 -10.24 16.34
N THR A 81 -8.34 -11.48 16.64
CA THR A 81 -7.91 -11.92 17.97
C THR A 81 -6.60 -12.69 17.90
N LYS A 82 -6.07 -13.09 19.07
CA LYS A 82 -4.87 -13.93 19.17
C LYS A 82 -5.04 -15.33 18.56
N VAL A 83 -6.28 -15.75 18.30
CA VAL A 83 -6.59 -17.02 17.62
C VAL A 83 -6.37 -16.88 16.12
N ASP A 84 -6.65 -15.70 15.55
CA ASP A 84 -6.42 -15.42 14.15
C ASP A 84 -4.92 -15.31 13.86
N TYR A 85 -4.17 -14.62 14.72
CA TYR A 85 -2.76 -14.34 14.47
C TYR A 85 -1.99 -14.02 15.75
N HIS A 86 -0.66 -14.07 15.69
CA HIS A 86 0.16 -13.74 16.85
C HIS A 86 0.04 -12.26 17.27
N ILE A 87 -0.40 -12.04 18.51
CA ILE A 87 -0.42 -10.72 19.16
C ILE A 87 0.50 -10.79 20.38
N HIS A 88 1.54 -9.96 20.41
CA HIS A 88 2.54 -9.94 21.46
C HIS A 88 2.04 -9.17 22.70
N MET A 89 1.09 -9.78 23.40
CA MET A 89 0.40 -9.16 24.54
C MET A 89 1.32 -8.84 25.72
N LYS A 90 2.46 -9.54 25.86
CA LYS A 90 3.45 -9.31 26.93
C LYS A 90 3.91 -7.84 27.01
N SER A 91 4.01 -7.18 25.86
CA SER A 91 4.41 -5.76 25.75
C SER A 91 3.22 -4.84 25.50
N GLY A 92 2.02 -5.31 25.82
CA GLY A 92 0.77 -4.55 25.77
C GLY A 92 0.21 -4.34 24.36
N TRP A 93 0.63 -5.12 23.36
CA TRP A 93 0.02 -5.08 22.02
C TRP A 93 -1.38 -5.69 22.02
N THR A 94 -2.24 -5.13 21.19
CA THR A 94 -3.60 -5.60 20.92
C THR A 94 -3.87 -5.47 19.42
N ASP A 95 -4.88 -6.16 18.88
CA ASP A 95 -5.28 -6.02 17.48
C ASP A 95 -5.63 -4.56 17.13
N GLN A 96 -6.24 -3.84 18.06
CA GLN A 96 -6.51 -2.41 17.90
C GLN A 96 -5.22 -1.58 17.75
N LYS A 97 -4.23 -1.79 18.62
CA LYS A 97 -2.94 -1.08 18.55
C LYS A 97 -2.15 -1.45 17.30
N ILE A 98 -2.19 -2.70 16.88
CA ILE A 98 -1.55 -3.19 15.64
C ILE A 98 -2.15 -2.46 14.43
N ARG A 99 -3.48 -2.44 14.32
CA ARG A 99 -4.17 -1.80 13.19
C ARG A 99 -3.98 -0.29 13.18
N ASP A 100 -4.07 0.35 14.34
CA ASP A 100 -3.77 1.78 14.46
C ASP A 100 -2.32 2.09 14.06
N PHE A 101 -1.35 1.32 14.54
CA PHE A 101 0.06 1.52 14.20
C PHE A 101 0.27 1.47 12.69
N ARG A 102 -0.23 0.42 12.02
CA ARG A 102 -0.13 0.29 10.56
C ARG A 102 -0.81 1.43 9.81
N ARG A 103 -1.98 1.89 10.28
CA ARG A 103 -2.66 3.06 9.72
C ARG A 103 -1.75 4.28 9.82
N ARG A 104 -1.18 4.56 10.99
CA ARG A 104 -0.28 5.70 11.20
C ARG A 104 0.99 5.63 10.35
N ILE A 105 1.58 4.44 10.18
CA ILE A 105 2.71 4.24 9.25
C ILE A 105 2.32 4.59 7.82
N ARG A 106 1.16 4.13 7.36
CA ARG A 106 0.64 4.46 6.03
C ARG A 106 0.44 5.96 5.86
N GLU A 107 -0.24 6.61 6.80
CA GLU A 107 -0.49 8.07 6.80
C GLU A 107 0.83 8.85 6.79
N HIS A 108 1.77 8.48 7.67
CA HIS A 108 3.13 9.03 7.74
C HIS A 108 3.84 8.92 6.39
N ASN A 109 3.90 7.72 5.81
CA ASN A 109 4.59 7.51 4.53
C ASN A 109 3.94 8.29 3.37
N ILE A 110 2.62 8.42 3.36
CA ILE A 110 1.91 9.25 2.38
C ILE A 110 2.30 10.73 2.56
N TRP A 111 2.28 11.22 3.80
CA TRP A 111 2.69 12.59 4.11
C TRP A 111 4.15 12.89 3.70
N ILE A 112 5.09 11.99 4.04
CA ILE A 112 6.50 12.11 3.65
C ILE A 112 6.68 12.25 2.14
N ARG A 113 5.95 11.44 1.35
CA ARG A 113 6.11 11.42 -0.11
C ARG A 113 5.53 12.65 -0.81
N TYR A 114 4.41 13.19 -0.30
CA TYR A 114 3.58 14.13 -1.08
C TYR A 114 3.47 15.54 -0.52
N ALA A 115 3.80 15.76 0.74
CA ALA A 115 3.43 16.98 1.46
C ALA A 115 4.50 17.56 2.39
N LYS A 116 5.34 16.72 3.01
CA LYS A 116 6.32 17.20 3.99
C LYS A 116 7.28 18.24 3.40
N ASP A 117 7.79 18.00 2.19
CA ASP A 117 8.71 18.92 1.49
C ASP A 117 8.05 20.25 1.09
N LYS A 118 6.72 20.31 1.10
CA LYS A 118 5.93 21.51 0.82
C LYS A 118 5.48 22.24 2.10
N GLY A 119 5.88 21.76 3.28
CA GLY A 119 5.44 22.33 4.56
C GLY A 119 3.95 22.10 4.86
N LEU A 120 3.29 21.16 4.18
CA LEU A 120 1.86 20.88 4.35
C LEU A 120 1.62 19.78 5.39
N PRO A 121 0.54 19.88 6.20
CA PRO A 121 0.13 18.79 7.09
C PRO A 121 -0.41 17.60 6.27
N TYR A 122 -0.54 16.44 6.94
CA TYR A 122 -1.24 15.31 6.34
C TYR A 122 -2.71 15.66 6.04
N ASP A 123 -3.18 15.25 4.87
CA ASP A 123 -4.59 15.34 4.46
C ASP A 123 -5.03 13.97 3.92
N LYS A 124 -6.20 13.49 4.36
CA LYS A 124 -6.77 12.22 3.90
C LYS A 124 -6.99 12.16 2.38
N ARG A 125 -7.17 13.31 1.71
CA ARG A 125 -7.22 13.42 0.25
C ARG A 125 -5.92 12.93 -0.41
N MET A 126 -4.78 12.98 0.29
CA MET A 126 -3.51 12.44 -0.20
C MET A 126 -3.54 10.91 -0.35
N GLU A 127 -4.43 10.20 0.35
CA GLU A 127 -4.62 8.76 0.13
C GLU A 127 -5.21 8.47 -1.25
N LYS A 128 -6.18 9.28 -1.67
CA LYS A 128 -6.75 9.20 -3.02
C LYS A 128 -5.67 9.45 -4.06
N TRP A 129 -4.83 10.46 -3.84
CA TRP A 129 -3.68 10.74 -4.70
C TRP A 129 -2.68 9.58 -4.76
N SER A 130 -2.33 8.99 -3.62
CA SER A 130 -1.48 7.80 -3.58
C SER A 130 -2.10 6.60 -4.30
N SER A 131 -3.42 6.44 -4.25
CA SER A 131 -4.14 5.39 -4.99
C SER A 131 -4.08 5.61 -6.50
N ILE A 132 -4.26 6.85 -6.96
CA ILE A 132 -4.13 7.24 -8.37
C ILE A 132 -2.71 6.96 -8.88
N HIS A 133 -1.68 7.36 -8.14
CA HIS A 133 -0.29 7.05 -8.48
C HIS A 133 -0.04 5.54 -8.63
N ASN A 134 -0.56 4.73 -7.71
CA ASN A 134 -0.45 3.26 -7.80
C ASN A 134 -1.17 2.70 -9.03
N THR A 135 -2.30 3.30 -9.42
CA THR A 135 -2.99 2.94 -10.65
C THR A 135 -2.15 3.29 -11.87
N PHE A 136 -1.61 4.51 -11.96
CA PHE A 136 -0.73 4.90 -13.07
C PHE A 136 0.52 4.02 -13.18
N LYS A 137 1.13 3.68 -12.04
CA LYS A 137 2.26 2.74 -11.98
C LYS A 137 1.88 1.36 -12.51
N PHE A 138 0.71 0.84 -12.17
CA PHE A 138 0.24 -0.46 -12.67
C PHE A 138 0.07 -0.47 -14.20
N PHE A 139 -0.26 0.68 -14.80
CA PHE A 139 -0.42 0.81 -16.25
C PHE A 139 0.80 1.40 -16.98
N HIS A 140 1.93 1.57 -16.28
CA HIS A 140 3.16 2.19 -16.81
C HIS A 140 2.96 3.59 -17.44
N MET A 141 1.96 4.34 -16.97
CA MET A 141 1.57 5.64 -17.54
C MET A 141 2.37 6.84 -17.00
N GLY A 142 3.50 6.62 -16.35
CA GLY A 142 4.30 7.67 -15.73
C GLY A 142 3.58 8.43 -14.62
N ARG A 143 3.74 9.76 -14.59
CA ARG A 143 3.19 10.63 -13.53
C ARG A 143 1.73 11.02 -13.84
N PRO A 144 0.78 10.85 -12.90
CA PRO A 144 -0.58 11.31 -13.09
C PRO A 144 -0.68 12.84 -13.22
N PRO A 145 -1.69 13.37 -13.94
CA PRO A 145 -2.07 14.78 -13.88
C PRO A 145 -2.39 15.20 -12.45
N GLN A 146 -2.19 16.48 -12.11
CA GLN A 146 -2.49 17.02 -10.78
C GLN A 146 -3.91 16.64 -10.29
N LEU A 147 -4.05 16.46 -8.97
CA LEU A 147 -5.29 15.96 -8.35
C LEU A 147 -6.48 16.86 -8.71
N GLU A 148 -6.28 18.17 -8.73
CA GLU A 148 -7.30 19.18 -9.02
C GLU A 148 -7.82 19.05 -10.46
N ILE A 149 -6.95 18.69 -11.40
CA ILE A 149 -7.32 18.45 -12.81
C ILE A 149 -8.17 17.18 -12.92
N ILE A 150 -7.78 16.13 -12.20
CA ILE A 150 -8.51 14.86 -12.18
C ILE A 150 -9.89 15.04 -11.56
N GLU A 151 -10.00 15.78 -10.46
CA GLU A 151 -11.26 15.99 -9.74
C GLU A 151 -12.27 16.82 -10.52
N LYS A 152 -11.80 17.76 -11.33
CA LYS A 152 -12.65 18.61 -12.18
C LYS A 152 -13.02 17.98 -13.53
N SER A 153 -12.47 16.82 -13.87
CA SER A 153 -12.64 16.20 -15.20
C SER A 153 -13.51 14.93 -15.14
N PRO A 154 -14.74 14.97 -15.68
CA PRO A 154 -15.60 13.78 -15.79
C PRO A 154 -14.93 12.64 -16.55
N THR A 155 -14.18 12.98 -17.62
CA THR A 155 -13.43 12.01 -18.42
C THR A 155 -12.35 11.29 -17.60
N TRP A 156 -11.59 12.02 -16.78
CA TRP A 156 -10.61 11.38 -15.90
C TRP A 156 -11.25 10.53 -14.80
N SER A 157 -12.36 11.00 -14.23
CA SER A 157 -13.13 10.23 -13.25
C SER A 157 -13.58 8.89 -13.83
N LEU A 158 -14.18 8.90 -15.03
CA LEU A 158 -14.58 7.68 -15.73
C LEU A 158 -13.39 6.77 -16.06
N ARG A 159 -12.30 7.34 -16.59
CA ARG A 159 -11.08 6.58 -16.91
C ARG A 159 -10.50 5.89 -15.68
N LEU A 160 -10.35 6.62 -14.57
CA LEU A 160 -9.85 6.05 -13.32
C LEU A 160 -10.76 4.95 -12.77
N LYS A 161 -12.08 5.08 -12.93
CA LYS A 161 -13.03 4.02 -12.56
C LYS A 161 -12.76 2.75 -13.38
N MET A 162 -12.64 2.86 -14.70
CA MET A 162 -12.33 1.75 -15.59
C MET A 162 -10.96 1.12 -15.27
N MET A 163 -9.92 1.94 -15.14
CA MET A 163 -8.56 1.51 -14.79
C MET A 163 -8.52 0.74 -13.47
N ASN A 164 -9.21 1.22 -12.43
CA ASN A 164 -9.24 0.55 -11.14
C ASN A 164 -9.96 -0.81 -11.23
N ARG A 165 -11.04 -0.90 -12.00
CA ARG A 165 -11.78 -2.15 -12.21
C ARG A 165 -10.90 -3.20 -12.92
N VAL A 166 -10.24 -2.79 -14.01
CA VAL A 166 -9.27 -3.65 -14.73
C VAL A 166 -8.11 -4.06 -13.82
N LYS A 167 -7.46 -3.10 -13.13
CA LYS A 167 -6.36 -3.39 -12.19
C LYS A 167 -6.76 -4.40 -11.12
N ASN A 168 -7.95 -4.26 -10.54
CA ASN A 168 -8.42 -5.16 -9.49
C ASN A 168 -8.69 -6.57 -10.03
N TYR A 169 -9.28 -6.68 -11.22
CA TYR A 169 -9.45 -7.97 -11.91
C TYR A 169 -8.09 -8.64 -12.15
N TYR A 170 -7.15 -7.93 -12.75
CA TYR A 170 -5.82 -8.48 -13.06
C TYR A 170 -5.09 -8.96 -11.80
N ARG A 171 -5.15 -8.19 -10.70
CA ARG A 171 -4.58 -8.61 -9.42
C ARG A 171 -5.25 -9.85 -8.84
N LYS A 172 -6.59 -9.94 -8.93
CA LYS A 172 -7.34 -11.09 -8.43
C LYS A 172 -6.98 -12.37 -9.18
N HIS A 173 -6.70 -12.26 -10.47
CA HIS A 173 -6.37 -13.39 -11.35
C HIS A 173 -4.86 -13.56 -11.60
N ASN A 174 -4.01 -12.88 -10.82
CA ASN A 174 -2.55 -12.93 -10.93
C ASN A 174 -2.01 -12.67 -12.36
N LEU A 175 -2.63 -11.73 -13.08
CA LEU A 175 -2.25 -11.34 -14.42
C LEU A 175 -1.20 -10.22 -14.41
N ASN A 176 -0.33 -10.22 -15.41
CA ASN A 176 0.71 -9.20 -15.59
C ASN A 176 0.13 -7.81 -15.79
N SER A 177 0.86 -6.79 -15.32
CA SER A 177 0.52 -5.38 -15.57
C SER A 177 0.41 -5.08 -17.06
N LEU A 178 -0.52 -4.19 -17.41
CA LEU A 178 -0.67 -3.69 -18.79
C LEU A 178 0.22 -2.46 -18.99
N ASP A 179 0.80 -2.32 -20.18
CA ASP A 179 1.63 -1.16 -20.52
C ASP A 179 0.87 -0.20 -21.45
N PHE A 180 0.53 0.97 -20.91
CA PHE A 180 -0.10 2.08 -21.62
C PHE A 180 0.82 3.29 -21.81
N SER A 181 2.14 3.13 -21.58
CA SER A 181 3.14 4.20 -21.67
C SER A 181 3.08 4.94 -23.02
N ASN A 182 2.84 4.20 -24.10
CA ASN A 182 2.82 4.72 -25.48
C ASN A 182 1.39 4.97 -26.03
N PHE A 183 0.36 4.88 -25.20
CA PHE A 183 -1.02 5.02 -25.68
C PHE A 183 -1.53 6.44 -25.55
N THR A 184 -2.29 6.89 -26.55
CA THR A 184 -3.09 8.10 -26.44
C THR A 184 -4.23 7.88 -25.45
N LYS A 185 -4.73 8.94 -24.82
CA LYS A 185 -5.86 8.86 -23.87
C LYS A 185 -7.09 8.14 -24.46
N LYS A 186 -7.39 8.39 -25.74
CA LYS A 186 -8.48 7.75 -26.48
C LYS A 186 -8.24 6.24 -26.61
N ARG A 187 -7.04 5.84 -27.03
CA ARG A 187 -6.66 4.42 -27.15
C ARG A 187 -6.72 3.70 -25.79
N ILE A 188 -6.30 4.36 -24.72
CA ILE A 188 -6.43 3.82 -23.35
C ILE A 188 -7.90 3.53 -23.02
N ASP A 189 -8.80 4.48 -23.31
CA ASP A 189 -10.23 4.28 -23.03
C ASP A 189 -10.82 3.15 -23.85
N GLU A 190 -10.42 3.00 -25.12
CA GLU A 190 -10.85 1.90 -26.00
C GLU A 190 -10.37 0.54 -25.48
N GLU A 191 -9.09 0.42 -25.11
CA GLU A 191 -8.53 -0.83 -24.59
C GLU A 191 -9.13 -1.21 -23.24
N LEU A 192 -9.34 -0.23 -22.34
CA LEU A 192 -10.03 -0.47 -21.08
C LEU A 192 -11.45 -0.99 -21.30
N LYS A 193 -12.21 -0.42 -22.25
CA LYS A 193 -13.56 -0.90 -22.59
C LYS A 193 -13.53 -2.33 -23.11
N LYS A 194 -12.66 -2.64 -24.08
CA LYS A 194 -12.52 -4.01 -24.63
C LYS A 194 -12.23 -5.04 -23.53
N ILE A 195 -11.39 -4.70 -22.56
CA ILE A 195 -11.08 -5.58 -21.43
C ILE A 195 -12.30 -5.72 -20.50
N LEU A 196 -12.99 -4.62 -20.20
CA LEU A 196 -14.16 -4.65 -19.35
C LEU A 196 -15.31 -5.45 -19.97
N ASP A 197 -15.52 -5.34 -21.28
CA ASP A 197 -16.52 -6.14 -21.99
C ASP A 197 -16.21 -7.63 -21.83
N LYS A 198 -14.93 -8.04 -21.91
CA LYS A 198 -14.51 -9.42 -21.65
C LYS A 198 -14.70 -9.86 -20.20
N ILE A 199 -14.51 -8.97 -19.23
CA ILE A 199 -14.70 -9.25 -17.80
C ILE A 199 -16.20 -9.40 -17.48
N ASP A 200 -17.04 -8.59 -18.12
CA ASP A 200 -18.47 -8.48 -17.83
C ASP A 200 -19.32 -9.42 -18.68
N LEU A 201 -18.76 -10.06 -19.70
CA LEU A 201 -19.41 -11.14 -20.42
C LEU A 201 -19.78 -12.26 -19.42
N PRO A 202 -21.05 -12.69 -19.36
CA PRO A 202 -21.39 -13.90 -18.63
C PRO A 202 -20.63 -15.06 -19.27
N LEU A 203 -19.78 -15.72 -18.49
CA LEU A 203 -19.18 -16.98 -18.91
C LEU A 203 -20.32 -17.97 -19.12
N PHE A 204 -20.80 -18.11 -20.35
CA PHE A 204 -21.65 -19.22 -20.74
C PHE A 204 -20.88 -20.52 -20.47
N ASN A 205 -21.45 -21.33 -19.57
CA ASN A 205 -21.16 -22.75 -19.29
C ASN A 205 -19.88 -23.32 -19.92
N THR A 206 -18.83 -23.44 -19.10
CA THR A 206 -17.80 -24.48 -19.28
C THR A 206 -17.91 -25.52 -18.17
N ASN A 207 -19.12 -26.07 -18.00
CA ASN A 207 -19.30 -27.44 -17.54
C ASN A 207 -19.45 -28.31 -18.79
N TYR A 208 -18.35 -28.51 -19.53
CA TYR A 208 -18.25 -29.61 -20.48
C TYR A 208 -17.41 -30.68 -19.78
N SER A 209 -18.09 -31.67 -19.20
CA SER A 209 -17.47 -32.90 -18.72
C SER A 209 -17.29 -33.82 -19.94
N PRO A 210 -16.06 -34.13 -20.39
CA PRO A 210 -15.85 -35.13 -21.42
C PRO A 210 -15.80 -36.50 -20.74
N HIS A 211 -16.96 -37.00 -20.31
CA HIS A 211 -17.12 -38.41 -19.97
C HIS A 211 -18.43 -38.90 -20.56
N GLU A 212 -18.41 -39.12 -21.87
CA GLU A 212 -19.18 -40.14 -22.57
C GLU A 212 -18.77 -40.10 -24.05
N ALA A 213 -17.72 -40.87 -24.38
CA ALA A 213 -17.52 -41.51 -25.68
C ALA A 213 -16.20 -42.28 -25.64
N ASN A 214 -16.31 -43.59 -25.36
CA ASN A 214 -15.68 -44.68 -26.11
C ASN A 214 -15.26 -45.84 -25.20
N LEU A 215 -16.01 -46.94 -25.37
CA LEU A 215 -15.67 -48.37 -25.22
C LEU A 215 -15.36 -48.90 -23.82
#